data_AF-A0A550CZ06-F1
#
_entry.id   AF-A0A550CZ06-F1
#
_cell.length_a   1.000
_cell.length_b   1.000
_cell.length_c   1.000
_cell.angle_alpha   90.00
_cell.angle_beta   90.00
_cell.angle_gamma   90.00
#
_symmetry.space_group_name_H-M   'P 1'
#
loop_
_entity.id
_entity.type
_entity.pdbx_description
1 polymer ?
#
loop_
_entity_poly.entity_id
_entity_poly.type
_entity_poly.pdbx_seq_one_letter_code
_entity_poly.pdbx_strand_id
1 'polypeptide(L)'
;MSAASSSHRRRSRPTREQLQRRLKMLAEMPTLLPAELPPSPHASSRSGSPAVGSKRKADPRAPSQEFAKRARTGSALDDPSASSSAPSTSQPTSSHHRPSRAPQPSHLSVSTLPDQVEDPDATRDQTSATTSAIGPGPAGSIPLRRPKRSKPVDRKAIDSVHKQYFEIARLLKWSAEKRYYATFPSKSGNFRPLQNPPPPNSPYHIHSSTIARIELLDAILHFVYAMWCRDNFSHLFDEGSWDTLYPLLALCQTRWAEAMTESAMDKAFIGLLAMIRGYIKARAVVYRNRRGHKKPGLKVRVDAMFTSMQDSMTRAAKAAAESAQQASKPANGANPGTPQMLPSPASIAEAKSTNSTPTGHDSATPNAALPPSEEPASSVPTVSVLESGVPLNLLPEGHPPRIEVSVARAMMEARIPLAPSEIADWRIQTDDLHDIAHTMQKAETLLNLPILARNFPRTFTRATQTCLLPGDEWEVEFDDNDGELFWPTSCATGEGLGWVVLLGRAMLNEFASKYGYVGLDGCIPKPPPPTAAPSTAPR
;
A
#
# COMPACT_ATOMS: atom_id res chain seq x y z
N MET A 1 19.96 -29.27 -30.36
CA MET A 1 19.39 -28.40 -29.30
C MET A 1 19.75 -26.97 -29.64
N SER A 2 18.77 -26.14 -30.04
CA SER A 2 19.02 -24.78 -30.52
C SER A 2 18.59 -23.76 -29.48
N ALA A 3 19.53 -22.99 -28.94
CA ALA A 3 19.24 -21.97 -27.93
C ALA A 3 18.71 -20.69 -28.59
N ALA A 4 17.42 -20.40 -28.39
CA ALA A 4 16.80 -19.16 -28.86
C ALA A 4 17.22 -17.98 -27.97
N SER A 5 18.06 -17.08 -28.50
CA SER A 5 18.52 -15.90 -27.77
C SER A 5 17.44 -14.82 -27.71
N SER A 6 16.86 -14.62 -26.53
CA SER A 6 15.83 -13.60 -26.27
C SER A 6 16.46 -12.20 -26.21
N SER A 7 16.33 -11.44 -27.30
CA SER A 7 16.82 -10.05 -27.35
C SER A 7 15.90 -9.11 -26.56
N HIS A 8 16.39 -8.64 -25.40
CA HIS A 8 15.72 -7.58 -24.65
C HIS A 8 15.76 -6.26 -25.43
N ARG A 9 14.63 -5.91 -26.08
CA ARG A 9 14.43 -4.60 -26.70
C ARG A 9 14.56 -3.49 -25.64
N ARG A 10 15.71 -2.81 -25.61
CA ARG A 10 15.88 -1.53 -24.92
C ARG A 10 14.79 -0.58 -25.42
N ARG A 11 14.03 0.04 -24.50
CA ARG A 11 13.08 1.10 -24.86
C ARG A 11 13.88 2.27 -25.44
N SER A 12 13.85 2.41 -26.77
CA SER A 12 14.49 3.53 -27.46
C SER A 12 13.92 4.85 -26.92
N ARG A 13 14.78 5.86 -26.72
CA ARG A 13 14.30 7.22 -26.46
C ARG A 13 13.52 7.69 -27.70
N PRO A 14 12.36 8.35 -27.53
CA PRO A 14 11.59 8.83 -28.68
C PRO A 14 12.45 9.79 -29.51
N THR A 15 12.46 9.61 -30.83
CA THR A 15 13.25 10.45 -31.72
C THR A 15 12.66 11.86 -31.78
N ARG A 16 13.44 12.83 -32.29
CA ARG A 16 13.00 14.22 -32.42
C ARG A 16 11.73 14.32 -33.28
N GLU A 17 11.60 13.52 -34.33
CA GLU A 17 10.39 13.49 -35.17
C GLU A 17 9.20 12.91 -34.39
N GLN A 18 9.38 11.85 -33.60
CA GLN A 18 8.31 11.30 -32.75
C GLN A 18 7.82 12.30 -31.71
N LEU A 19 8.75 13.08 -31.12
CA LEU A 19 8.41 14.15 -30.19
C LEU A 19 7.64 15.28 -30.90
N GLN A 20 8.11 15.73 -32.07
CA GLN A 20 7.42 16.75 -32.87
C GLN A 20 6.04 16.29 -33.37
N ARG A 21 5.87 15.00 -33.72
CA ARG A 21 4.56 14.44 -34.10
C ARG A 21 3.58 14.49 -32.94
N ARG A 22 4.04 14.16 -31.72
CA ARG A 22 3.24 14.26 -30.49
C ARG A 22 2.91 15.71 -30.13
N LEU A 23 3.84 16.64 -30.34
CA LEU A 23 3.59 18.07 -30.14
C LEU A 23 2.61 18.65 -31.17
N LYS A 24 2.66 18.22 -32.44
CA LYS A 24 1.65 18.63 -33.45
C LYS A 24 0.24 18.19 -33.07
N MET A 25 0.05 16.95 -32.60
CA MET A 25 -1.27 16.48 -32.13
C MET A 25 -1.82 17.27 -30.93
N LEU A 26 -0.95 17.91 -30.13
CA LEU A 26 -1.38 18.79 -29.03
C LEU A 26 -1.65 20.23 -29.49
N ALA A 27 -1.03 20.67 -30.59
CA ALA A 27 -1.25 22.00 -31.17
C ALA A 27 -2.58 22.12 -31.94
N GLU A 28 -3.17 20.99 -32.35
CA GLU A 28 -4.48 20.91 -32.99
C GLU A 28 -5.65 20.83 -32.00
N MET A 29 -5.41 20.89 -30.68
CA MET A 29 -6.50 21.03 -29.73
C MET A 29 -7.20 22.39 -29.92
N PRO A 30 -8.53 22.43 -30.09
CA PRO A 30 -9.25 23.69 -30.23
C PRO A 30 -9.04 24.55 -28.99
N THR A 31 -8.83 25.85 -29.22
CA THR A 31 -8.62 26.85 -28.17
C THR A 31 -9.70 26.70 -27.09
N LEU A 32 -9.26 26.50 -25.85
CA LEU A 32 -10.15 26.45 -24.69
C LEU A 32 -11.03 27.71 -24.67
N LEU A 33 -12.28 27.52 -24.25
CA LEU A 33 -13.36 28.51 -24.30
C LEU A 33 -12.90 29.91 -23.82
N PRO A 34 -13.36 31.00 -24.46
CA PRO A 34 -13.00 32.35 -24.06
C PRO A 34 -13.29 32.61 -22.58
N ALA A 35 -12.44 33.39 -21.92
CA ALA A 35 -12.45 33.59 -20.48
C ALA A 35 -13.66 34.39 -19.94
N GLU A 36 -14.55 34.85 -20.81
CA GLU A 36 -15.78 35.54 -20.45
C GLU A 36 -16.91 34.54 -20.21
N LEU A 37 -16.96 34.01 -18.98
CA LEU A 37 -18.18 33.41 -18.46
C LEU A 37 -19.23 34.52 -18.25
N PRO A 38 -20.47 34.36 -18.74
CA PRO A 38 -21.53 35.34 -18.46
C PRO A 38 -21.81 35.42 -16.95
N PRO A 39 -22.17 36.60 -16.42
CA PRO A 39 -22.40 36.77 -14.99
C PRO A 39 -23.53 35.87 -14.50
N SER A 40 -23.23 35.08 -13.46
CA SER A 40 -24.17 34.12 -12.85
C SER A 40 -25.46 34.82 -12.39
N PRO A 41 -26.65 34.26 -12.69
CA PRO A 41 -27.91 34.82 -12.19
C PRO A 41 -27.96 34.74 -10.65
N HIS A 42 -28.50 35.80 -10.03
CA HIS A 42 -28.54 35.95 -8.58
C HIS A 42 -29.26 34.79 -7.87
N ALA A 43 -28.68 34.31 -6.78
CA ALA A 43 -29.25 33.27 -5.94
C ALA A 43 -30.48 33.77 -5.16
N SER A 44 -31.68 33.58 -5.73
CA SER A 44 -32.96 33.83 -5.04
C SER A 44 -34.09 32.94 -5.59
N SER A 45 -34.11 31.67 -5.20
CA SER A 45 -35.32 30.81 -5.17
C SER A 45 -34.97 29.35 -4.78
N ARG A 46 -35.04 29.03 -3.49
CA ARG A 46 -35.20 27.63 -3.01
C ARG A 46 -36.15 27.56 -1.83
N SER A 47 -37.45 27.60 -2.14
CA SER A 47 -38.51 27.20 -1.22
C SER A 47 -39.02 25.80 -1.60
N GLY A 48 -38.96 24.86 -0.66
CA GLY A 48 -39.77 23.63 -0.69
C GLY A 48 -39.28 22.48 -1.56
N SER A 49 -38.70 21.46 -0.92
CA SER A 49 -39.00 20.05 -1.23
C SER A 49 -38.75 19.18 0.01
N PRO A 50 -39.57 18.13 0.24
CA PRO A 50 -39.70 17.50 1.56
C PRO A 50 -38.70 16.36 1.80
N ALA A 51 -38.32 16.18 3.06
CA ALA A 51 -37.52 15.04 3.49
C ALA A 51 -38.40 13.78 3.68
N VAL A 52 -38.15 12.73 2.89
CA VAL A 52 -38.73 11.40 3.14
C VAL A 52 -37.88 10.66 4.17
N GLY A 53 -38.39 10.55 5.39
CA GLY A 53 -37.71 9.83 6.46
C GLY A 53 -37.77 8.30 6.27
N SER A 54 -36.62 7.63 6.22
CA SER A 54 -36.52 6.17 6.24
C SER A 54 -35.91 5.69 7.55
N LYS A 55 -36.77 5.39 8.54
CA LYS A 55 -36.37 4.57 9.69
C LYS A 55 -36.14 3.13 9.20
N ARG A 56 -34.89 2.63 9.23
CA ARG A 56 -34.66 1.18 9.16
C ARG A 56 -34.56 0.58 10.55
N LYS A 57 -35.34 -0.47 10.72
CA LYS A 57 -35.59 -1.26 11.92
C LYS A 57 -34.38 -2.16 12.17
N ALA A 58 -33.78 -2.12 13.36
CA ALA A 58 -32.81 -3.12 13.78
C ALA A 58 -33.57 -4.38 14.22
N ASP A 59 -33.13 -5.56 13.79
CA ASP A 59 -33.70 -6.84 14.18
C ASP A 59 -32.84 -7.54 15.27
N PRO A 60 -33.42 -8.22 16.27
CA PRO A 60 -32.68 -8.73 17.42
C PRO A 60 -32.54 -10.27 17.49
N ARG A 61 -31.64 -10.73 18.40
CA ARG A 61 -31.38 -12.13 18.86
C ARG A 61 -30.56 -13.02 17.89
N ALA A 62 -29.77 -14.00 18.35
CA ALA A 62 -29.77 -14.74 19.62
C ALA A 62 -28.32 -15.00 20.19
N PRO A 63 -28.03 -15.92 21.16
CA PRO A 63 -27.55 -15.49 22.48
C PRO A 63 -26.33 -16.25 23.08
N SER A 64 -26.06 -16.03 24.38
CA SER A 64 -25.04 -16.65 25.28
C SER A 64 -23.59 -16.14 25.11
N GLN A 65 -22.75 -16.04 26.15
CA GLN A 65 -22.80 -16.64 27.50
C GLN A 65 -22.33 -15.65 28.61
N GLU A 66 -22.32 -16.10 29.88
CA GLU A 66 -22.57 -15.28 31.06
C GLU A 66 -21.34 -14.83 31.90
N PHE A 67 -21.47 -13.60 32.43
CA PHE A 67 -21.06 -13.09 33.75
C PHE A 67 -19.93 -13.76 34.59
N ALA A 68 -18.96 -12.90 34.97
CA ALA A 68 -18.54 -12.77 36.38
C ALA A 68 -18.41 -11.27 36.75
N LYS A 69 -18.71 -10.89 37.99
CA LYS A 69 -18.98 -9.49 38.40
C LYS A 69 -17.96 -8.94 39.41
N ARG A 70 -17.67 -7.62 39.29
CA ARG A 70 -17.22 -6.69 40.35
C ARG A 70 -15.79 -6.93 40.90
N ALA A 71 -15.12 -5.96 41.54
CA ALA A 71 -15.63 -4.75 42.19
C ALA A 71 -14.99 -3.42 41.76
N ARG A 72 -15.71 -2.34 42.09
CA ARG A 72 -15.40 -0.93 41.85
C ARG A 72 -15.41 -0.23 43.19
N THR A 73 -14.30 0.38 43.58
CA THR A 73 -14.21 1.40 44.62
C THR A 73 -13.48 2.59 44.02
N GLY A 74 -13.97 3.80 44.28
CA GLY A 74 -13.30 5.03 43.87
C GLY A 74 -13.09 5.93 45.07
N SER A 75 -12.43 7.06 44.84
CA SER A 75 -12.73 8.30 45.55
C SER A 75 -12.60 9.45 44.55
N ALA A 76 -13.36 10.52 44.79
CA ALA A 76 -13.48 11.69 43.92
C ALA A 76 -12.87 12.94 44.59
N LEU A 77 -13.32 14.13 44.16
CA LEU A 77 -12.95 15.49 44.58
C LEU A 77 -11.69 16.03 43.87
N ASP A 78 -11.66 17.26 43.33
CA ASP A 78 -12.78 18.20 43.08
C ASP A 78 -12.46 19.22 41.96
N ASP A 79 -13.51 19.97 41.58
CA ASP A 79 -13.69 21.10 40.64
C ASP A 79 -12.69 22.30 40.78
N PRO A 80 -12.77 23.44 40.01
CA PRO A 80 -13.67 23.75 38.89
C PRO A 80 -13.09 24.52 37.65
N SER A 81 -13.88 24.49 36.58
CA SER A 81 -14.15 25.54 35.57
C SER A 81 -13.12 26.62 35.17
N ALA A 82 -12.89 26.75 33.85
CA ALA A 82 -12.92 28.06 33.17
C ALA A 82 -13.32 27.92 31.69
N SER A 83 -14.31 28.72 31.27
CA SER A 83 -14.72 28.88 29.87
C SER A 83 -13.84 29.89 29.13
N SER A 84 -13.75 29.79 27.79
CA SER A 84 -14.19 30.88 26.88
C SER A 84 -13.66 30.78 25.43
N SER A 85 -14.50 31.25 24.50
CA SER A 85 -14.18 31.91 23.21
C SER A 85 -13.13 31.32 22.24
N ALA A 86 -13.64 30.85 21.10
CA ALA A 86 -13.09 31.27 19.81
C ALA A 86 -13.34 32.79 19.60
N PRO A 87 -12.58 33.50 18.74
CA PRO A 87 -13.07 33.61 17.36
C PRO A 87 -12.01 33.81 16.25
N SER A 88 -12.51 33.72 15.01
CA SER A 88 -12.14 34.50 13.81
C SER A 88 -10.72 34.48 13.21
N THR A 89 -10.66 33.92 12.00
CA THR A 89 -10.29 34.60 10.75
C THR A 89 -9.13 35.62 10.72
N SER A 90 -8.07 35.27 9.99
CA SER A 90 -7.37 36.24 9.12
C SER A 90 -6.67 35.54 7.95
N GLN A 91 -6.98 35.98 6.72
CA GLN A 91 -6.11 35.79 5.56
C GLN A 91 -4.96 36.80 5.63
N PRO A 92 -3.86 36.56 4.90
CA PRO A 92 -3.59 37.47 3.78
C PRO A 92 -3.17 36.79 2.47
N THR A 93 -3.84 37.23 1.40
CA THR A 93 -3.30 37.62 0.10
C THR A 93 -1.84 37.29 -0.28
N SER A 94 -1.71 36.58 -1.41
CA SER A 94 -0.92 37.00 -2.60
C SER A 94 0.42 37.74 -2.41
N SER A 95 1.50 37.12 -2.91
CA SER A 95 2.44 37.81 -3.79
C SER A 95 3.12 36.84 -4.77
N HIS A 96 3.21 37.25 -6.04
CA HIS A 96 3.95 36.52 -7.07
C HIS A 96 5.43 36.91 -7.05
N HIS A 97 6.35 35.94 -6.95
CA HIS A 97 7.73 36.16 -7.39
C HIS A 97 8.20 35.10 -8.39
N ARG A 98 8.36 35.57 -9.62
CA ARG A 98 8.95 34.89 -10.78
C ARG A 98 10.48 34.87 -10.62
N PRO A 99 11.19 33.78 -11.00
CA PRO A 99 12.62 33.65 -10.72
C PRO A 99 13.49 34.48 -11.69
N SER A 100 14.42 35.25 -11.14
CA SER A 100 15.51 35.88 -11.90
C SER A 100 16.74 34.97 -11.95
N ARG A 101 16.93 34.38 -13.13
CA ARG A 101 18.19 34.25 -13.88
C ARG A 101 19.51 34.15 -13.08
N ALA A 102 20.13 32.99 -13.12
CA ALA A 102 21.50 32.75 -12.65
C ALA A 102 22.57 33.49 -13.47
N PRO A 103 23.76 33.72 -12.86
CA PRO A 103 25.04 33.69 -13.55
C PRO A 103 25.94 32.56 -13.04
N GLN A 104 26.53 31.84 -13.99
CA GLN A 104 27.78 31.06 -13.87
C GLN A 104 28.79 31.66 -14.87
N PRO A 105 30.09 31.28 -14.85
CA PRO A 105 30.96 30.99 -13.72
C PRO A 105 32.35 31.69 -13.84
N SER A 106 33.12 31.73 -12.77
CA SER A 106 34.57 31.96 -12.81
C SER A 106 35.23 31.15 -11.69
N HIS A 107 35.92 30.06 -12.03
CA HIS A 107 37.35 29.99 -12.38
C HIS A 107 38.28 29.97 -11.17
N LEU A 108 38.90 28.80 -10.98
CA LEU A 108 40.27 28.58 -10.48
C LEU A 108 40.66 29.19 -9.12
N SER A 109 40.97 28.32 -8.15
CA SER A 109 42.35 28.20 -7.64
C SER A 109 42.56 26.89 -6.90
N VAL A 110 43.64 26.20 -7.26
CA VAL A 110 44.23 25.10 -6.50
C VAL A 110 45.10 25.70 -5.40
N SER A 111 45.00 25.20 -4.17
CA SER A 111 46.01 25.46 -3.14
C SER A 111 46.24 24.22 -2.28
N THR A 112 47.22 23.43 -2.67
CA THR A 112 47.93 22.45 -1.84
C THR A 112 48.79 23.17 -0.79
N LEU A 113 48.87 22.66 0.45
CA LEU A 113 50.02 22.64 1.40
C LEU A 113 49.55 22.24 2.83
N PRO A 114 50.42 21.81 3.78
CA PRO A 114 50.45 20.38 4.15
C PRO A 114 50.32 20.11 5.67
N ASP A 115 50.70 18.89 6.07
CA ASP A 115 50.90 18.41 7.45
C ASP A 115 51.37 19.47 8.47
N GLN A 116 50.77 19.46 9.66
CA GLN A 116 51.51 19.64 10.92
C GLN A 116 50.93 18.81 12.08
N VAL A 117 51.74 17.85 12.54
CA VAL A 117 52.15 17.61 13.94
C VAL A 117 51.08 17.19 14.98
N GLU A 118 51.27 15.98 15.50
CA GLU A 118 50.74 15.49 16.78
C GLU A 118 51.50 16.09 17.97
N ASP A 119 50.82 16.36 19.09
CA ASP A 119 51.43 16.30 20.44
C ASP A 119 50.33 15.99 21.50
N PRO A 120 50.55 15.14 22.52
CA PRO A 120 49.51 14.67 23.43
C PRO A 120 49.55 15.31 24.84
N ASP A 121 48.53 14.95 25.65
CA ASP A 121 48.41 15.14 27.11
C ASP A 121 48.39 16.56 27.72
N ALA A 122 47.22 16.94 28.27
CA ALA A 122 47.10 17.24 29.71
C ALA A 122 45.63 17.46 30.17
N THR A 123 45.11 16.49 30.92
CA THR A 123 44.32 16.63 32.16
C THR A 123 43.50 17.92 32.46
N ARG A 124 42.18 17.74 32.71
CA ARG A 124 41.51 17.87 34.04
C ARG A 124 40.28 18.81 34.17
N ASP A 125 39.24 18.21 34.79
CA ASP A 125 38.09 18.75 35.56
C ASP A 125 37.06 19.76 34.99
N GLN A 126 35.84 19.21 34.78
CA GLN A 126 34.56 19.65 35.37
C GLN A 126 34.20 21.15 35.44
N THR A 127 33.06 21.53 34.84
CA THR A 127 31.81 21.82 35.60
C THR A 127 30.60 22.11 34.68
N SER A 128 29.40 21.95 35.24
CA SER A 128 28.13 22.55 34.79
C SER A 128 27.56 22.16 33.41
N ALA A 129 26.87 21.02 33.36
CA ALA A 129 25.86 20.76 32.34
C ALA A 129 24.60 21.61 32.60
N THR A 130 24.62 22.87 32.16
CA THR A 130 23.45 23.75 32.24
C THR A 130 22.32 23.19 31.38
N THR A 131 21.14 23.01 31.99
CA THR A 131 19.91 22.64 31.27
C THR A 131 19.51 23.77 30.33
N SER A 132 19.94 23.67 29.07
CA SER A 132 19.61 24.65 28.03
C SER A 132 18.10 24.72 27.82
N ALA A 133 17.52 25.86 28.20
CA ALA A 133 16.14 26.19 27.90
C ALA A 133 15.91 26.21 26.38
N ILE A 134 14.65 26.03 25.98
CA ILE A 134 14.20 25.99 24.58
C ILE A 134 14.30 27.42 23.99
N GLY A 135 15.50 27.80 23.56
CA GLY A 135 15.72 28.98 22.73
C GLY A 135 15.28 28.74 21.28
N PRO A 136 15.08 29.81 20.49
CA PRO A 136 14.89 29.67 19.04
C PRO A 136 16.12 28.95 18.46
N GLY A 137 15.88 27.86 17.73
CA GLY A 137 16.92 26.92 17.33
C GLY A 137 18.05 27.55 16.50
N PRO A 138 19.26 26.98 16.52
CA PRO A 138 20.42 27.52 15.80
C PRO A 138 20.10 27.68 14.32
N ALA A 139 20.31 28.89 13.82
CA ALA A 139 20.01 29.22 12.44
C ALA A 139 20.91 28.42 11.48
N GLY A 140 20.28 27.62 10.61
CA GLY A 140 20.88 27.22 9.34
C GLY A 140 21.83 26.02 9.36
N SER A 141 21.48 24.89 10.00
CA SER A 141 22.08 23.60 9.62
C SER A 141 21.52 23.15 8.25
N ILE A 142 21.99 23.80 7.18
CA ILE A 142 21.73 23.39 5.80
C ILE A 142 22.27 21.96 5.64
N PRO A 143 21.47 21.00 5.12
CA PRO A 143 21.91 19.61 4.96
C PRO A 143 23.17 19.52 4.08
N LEU A 144 24.08 18.60 4.44
CA LEU A 144 25.34 18.48 3.71
C LEU A 144 25.09 17.91 2.31
N ARG A 145 25.27 18.74 1.29
CA ARG A 145 25.15 18.32 -0.11
C ARG A 145 26.36 17.51 -0.54
N ARG A 146 26.21 16.19 -0.54
CA ARG A 146 27.23 15.27 -1.04
C ARG A 146 27.24 15.21 -2.58
N PRO A 147 28.39 15.00 -3.23
CA PRO A 147 28.44 14.71 -4.67
C PRO A 147 27.60 13.47 -5.02
N LYS A 148 26.81 13.56 -6.09
CA LYS A 148 25.95 12.44 -6.54
C LYS A 148 26.78 11.18 -6.82
N ARG A 149 26.39 10.07 -6.19
CA ARG A 149 27.08 8.79 -6.29
C ARG A 149 26.70 8.06 -7.57
N SER A 150 27.66 7.39 -8.21
CA SER A 150 27.36 6.46 -9.29
C SER A 150 26.55 5.27 -8.75
N LYS A 151 25.51 4.86 -9.47
CA LYS A 151 24.72 3.68 -9.12
C LYS A 151 25.64 2.46 -9.02
N PRO A 152 25.64 1.69 -7.90
CA PRO A 152 26.53 0.55 -7.76
C PRO A 152 26.20 -0.53 -8.80
N VAL A 153 27.25 -1.02 -9.47
CA VAL A 153 27.16 -2.05 -10.52
C VAL A 153 27.71 -3.39 -10.04
N ASP A 154 28.65 -3.40 -9.08
CA ASP A 154 29.23 -4.63 -8.56
C ASP A 154 28.28 -5.34 -7.57
N ARG A 155 27.84 -6.54 -7.98
CA ARG A 155 27.01 -7.42 -7.17
C ARG A 155 27.71 -7.87 -5.88
N LYS A 156 29.03 -8.07 -5.87
CA LYS A 156 29.75 -8.50 -4.67
C LYS A 156 29.72 -7.43 -3.58
N ALA A 157 29.90 -6.16 -3.95
CA ALA A 157 29.71 -5.04 -3.04
C ALA A 157 28.29 -5.00 -2.44
N ILE A 158 27.25 -5.22 -3.26
CA ILE A 158 25.85 -5.26 -2.81
C ILE A 158 25.60 -6.43 -1.83
N ASP A 159 26.08 -7.63 -2.15
CA ASP A 159 25.94 -8.81 -1.29
C ASP A 159 26.71 -8.62 0.05
N SER A 160 27.86 -7.92 0.02
CA SER A 160 28.62 -7.52 1.20
C SER A 160 27.86 -6.51 2.07
N VAL A 161 27.29 -5.47 1.47
CA VAL A 161 26.43 -4.48 2.14
C VAL A 161 25.23 -5.16 2.80
N HIS A 162 24.50 -6.01 2.06
CA HIS A 162 23.40 -6.79 2.62
C HIS A 162 23.87 -7.60 3.85
N LYS A 163 24.98 -8.35 3.74
CA LYS A 163 25.49 -9.16 4.85
C LYS A 163 25.87 -8.32 6.08
N GLN A 164 26.53 -7.18 5.88
CA GLN A 164 26.95 -6.27 6.95
C GLN A 164 25.75 -5.75 7.75
N TYR A 165 24.80 -5.06 7.09
CA TYR A 165 23.65 -4.49 7.80
C TYR A 165 22.70 -5.57 8.33
N PHE A 166 22.63 -6.76 7.72
CA PHE A 166 21.85 -7.88 8.24
C PHE A 166 22.43 -8.46 9.54
N GLU A 167 23.75 -8.60 9.67
CA GLU A 167 24.37 -9.03 10.94
C GLU A 167 24.27 -7.96 12.03
N ILE A 168 24.42 -6.67 11.67
CA ILE A 168 24.15 -5.56 12.59
C ILE A 168 22.70 -5.62 13.11
N ALA A 169 21.72 -5.82 12.21
CA ALA A 169 20.32 -5.94 12.58
C ALA A 169 20.05 -7.11 13.55
N ARG A 170 20.74 -8.25 13.35
CA ARG A 170 20.65 -9.41 14.26
C ARG A 170 21.23 -9.10 15.64
N LEU A 171 22.34 -8.36 15.72
CA LEU A 171 22.96 -7.95 16.97
C LEU A 171 22.07 -6.95 17.73
N LEU A 172 21.56 -5.92 17.06
CA LEU A 172 20.62 -4.95 17.62
C LEU A 172 19.34 -5.63 18.13
N LYS A 173 18.74 -6.53 17.35
CA LYS A 173 17.56 -7.31 17.75
C LYS A 173 17.82 -8.13 19.03
N TRP A 174 18.98 -8.79 19.10
CA TRP A 174 19.37 -9.56 20.28
C TRP A 174 19.56 -8.66 21.51
N SER A 175 20.27 -7.54 21.36
CA SER A 175 20.47 -6.56 22.43
C SER A 175 19.14 -6.03 22.96
N ALA A 176 18.26 -5.60 22.05
CA ALA A 176 16.93 -5.10 22.37
C ALA A 176 16.11 -6.10 23.19
N GLU A 177 16.11 -7.37 22.78
CA GLU A 177 15.41 -8.45 23.48
C GLU A 177 15.99 -8.68 24.89
N LYS A 178 17.31 -8.70 25.04
CA LYS A 178 17.96 -8.86 26.36
C LYS A 178 17.70 -7.67 27.27
N ARG A 179 17.81 -6.42 26.78
CA ARG A 179 17.46 -5.23 27.57
C ARG A 179 16.00 -5.26 27.99
N TYR A 180 15.09 -5.58 27.06
CA TYR A 180 13.66 -5.65 27.36
C TYR A 180 13.37 -6.64 28.50
N TYR A 181 13.88 -7.87 28.45
CA TYR A 181 13.66 -8.85 29.54
C TYR A 181 14.34 -8.47 30.86
N ALA A 182 15.39 -7.65 30.83
CA ALA A 182 16.02 -7.12 32.03
C ALA A 182 15.23 -5.95 32.69
N THR A 183 14.21 -5.41 32.03
CA THR A 183 13.38 -4.31 32.58
C THR A 183 12.21 -4.78 33.44
N PHE A 184 11.87 -6.08 33.41
CA PHE A 184 10.82 -6.61 34.27
C PHE A 184 11.22 -6.58 35.75
N PRO A 185 10.26 -6.48 36.69
CA PRO A 185 10.54 -6.69 38.10
C PRO A 185 11.16 -8.07 38.34
N SER A 186 12.14 -8.18 39.23
CA SER A 186 12.88 -9.43 39.48
C SER A 186 12.02 -10.62 39.93
N LYS A 187 10.81 -10.36 40.44
CA LYS A 187 9.79 -11.36 40.81
C LYS A 187 8.97 -11.89 39.62
N SER A 188 9.11 -11.30 38.43
CA SER A 188 8.40 -11.72 37.22
C SER A 188 9.07 -12.93 36.57
N GLY A 189 8.29 -13.93 36.16
CA GLY A 189 8.79 -15.08 35.39
C GLY A 189 9.45 -14.70 34.05
N ASN A 190 9.22 -13.48 33.56
CA ASN A 190 9.85 -12.92 32.35
C ASN A 190 11.19 -12.21 32.63
N PHE A 191 11.56 -11.95 33.88
CA PHE A 191 12.81 -11.27 34.20
C PHE A 191 14.01 -12.12 33.80
N ARG A 192 14.94 -11.53 33.04
CA ARG A 192 16.23 -12.14 32.70
C ARG A 192 17.33 -11.10 32.97
N PRO A 193 18.15 -11.26 34.01
CA PRO A 193 19.21 -10.29 34.31
C PRO A 193 20.23 -10.26 33.18
N LEU A 194 20.82 -9.08 32.96
CA LEU A 194 21.97 -8.93 32.07
C LEU A 194 23.21 -9.53 32.72
N GLN A 195 24.05 -10.21 31.94
CA GLN A 195 25.32 -10.76 32.43
C GLN A 195 26.25 -9.64 32.93
N ASN A 196 26.36 -8.56 32.15
CA ASN A 196 27.08 -7.35 32.49
C ASN A 196 26.06 -6.18 32.48
N PRO A 197 25.38 -5.88 33.60
CA PRO A 197 24.41 -4.78 33.64
C PRO A 197 25.11 -3.42 33.50
N PRO A 198 24.49 -2.44 32.81
CA PRO A 198 25.04 -1.09 32.72
C PRO A 198 25.06 -0.41 34.11
N PRO A 199 26.02 0.48 34.40
CA PRO A 199 26.13 1.15 35.71
C PRO A 199 24.83 1.86 36.10
N PRO A 200 24.40 1.84 37.38
CA PRO A 200 23.09 2.36 37.81
C PRO A 200 22.78 3.80 37.36
N ASN A 201 23.79 4.67 37.37
CA ASN A 201 23.66 6.08 36.99
C ASN A 201 23.82 6.35 35.47
N SER A 202 24.04 5.31 34.67
CA SER A 202 24.17 5.46 33.22
C SER A 202 22.80 5.61 32.53
N PRO A 203 22.71 6.34 31.40
CA PRO A 203 21.47 6.42 30.62
C PRO A 203 20.95 5.04 30.19
N TYR A 204 21.84 4.09 29.92
CA TYR A 204 21.54 2.69 29.59
C TYR A 204 20.88 1.89 30.71
N HIS A 205 21.04 2.29 31.97
CA HIS A 205 20.31 1.73 33.10
C HIS A 205 18.96 2.45 33.29
N ILE A 206 19.02 3.78 33.42
CA ILE A 206 17.87 4.65 33.72
C ILE A 206 16.78 4.55 32.63
N HIS A 207 17.17 4.50 31.36
CA HIS A 207 16.26 4.46 30.21
C HIS A 207 16.22 3.09 29.51
N SER A 208 16.63 2.02 30.20
CA SER A 208 16.76 0.65 29.68
C SER A 208 15.58 0.17 28.82
N SER A 209 14.34 0.43 29.23
CA SER A 209 13.13 0.05 28.46
C SER A 209 12.94 0.86 27.17
N THR A 210 13.21 2.17 27.20
CA THR A 210 13.16 3.01 25.99
C THR A 210 14.30 2.67 25.04
N ILE A 211 15.50 2.40 25.56
CA ILE A 211 16.66 1.96 24.77
C ILE A 211 16.40 0.60 24.13
N ALA A 212 15.74 -0.34 24.82
CA ALA A 212 15.31 -1.60 24.21
C ALA A 212 14.34 -1.39 23.02
N ARG A 213 13.43 -0.41 23.11
CA ARG A 213 12.54 -0.04 21.99
C ARG A 213 13.29 0.64 20.83
N ILE A 214 14.27 1.49 21.15
CA ILE A 214 15.18 2.13 20.18
C ILE A 214 16.01 1.08 19.44
N GLU A 215 16.69 0.17 20.15
CA GLU A 215 17.49 -0.91 19.56
C GLU A 215 16.65 -1.84 18.66
N LEU A 216 15.40 -2.13 19.05
CA LEU A 216 14.48 -2.95 18.24
C LEU A 216 14.05 -2.23 16.95
N LEU A 217 13.79 -0.92 17.02
CA LEU A 217 13.47 -0.12 15.85
C LEU A 217 14.69 0.02 14.93
N ASP A 218 15.88 0.21 15.50
CA ASP A 218 17.12 0.29 14.72
C ASP A 218 17.41 -1.03 13.99
N ALA A 219 17.21 -2.17 14.68
CA ALA A 219 17.30 -3.49 14.06
C ALA A 219 16.36 -3.63 12.84
N ILE A 220 15.13 -3.11 12.93
CA ILE A 220 14.18 -3.11 11.81
C ILE A 220 14.71 -2.26 10.66
N LEU A 221 15.18 -1.03 10.92
CA LEU A 221 15.73 -0.15 9.89
C LEU A 221 16.90 -0.82 9.15
N HIS A 222 17.81 -1.47 9.90
CA HIS A 222 18.94 -2.23 9.34
C HIS A 222 18.48 -3.47 8.53
N PHE A 223 17.49 -4.23 9.00
CA PHE A 223 16.93 -5.35 8.23
C PHE A 223 16.30 -4.88 6.92
N VAL A 224 15.44 -3.85 6.98
CA VAL A 224 14.79 -3.27 5.79
C VAL A 224 15.85 -2.74 4.83
N TYR A 225 16.90 -2.05 5.31
CA TYR A 225 17.97 -1.55 4.47
C TYR A 225 18.75 -2.67 3.77
N ALA A 226 19.18 -3.68 4.51
CA ALA A 226 19.92 -4.83 3.95
C ALA A 226 19.12 -5.51 2.82
N MET A 227 17.84 -5.79 3.09
CA MET A 227 16.93 -6.44 2.16
C MET A 227 16.60 -5.55 0.97
N TRP A 228 16.38 -4.25 1.20
CA TRP A 228 16.19 -3.26 0.15
C TRP A 228 17.41 -3.19 -0.78
N CYS A 229 18.64 -3.13 -0.25
CA CYS A 229 19.87 -3.13 -1.06
C CYS A 229 19.90 -4.34 -2.01
N ARG A 230 19.70 -5.55 -1.46
CA ARG A 230 19.67 -6.79 -2.25
C ARG A 230 18.62 -6.71 -3.36
N ASP A 231 17.39 -6.34 -3.03
CA ASP A 231 16.27 -6.37 -3.97
C ASP A 231 16.35 -5.24 -5.01
N ASN A 232 16.80 -4.04 -4.63
CA ASN A 232 16.89 -2.87 -5.50
C ASN A 232 17.91 -3.05 -6.62
N PHE A 233 19.03 -3.70 -6.33
CA PHE A 233 20.12 -3.88 -7.29
C PHE A 233 20.15 -5.27 -7.96
N SER A 234 19.73 -6.35 -7.29
CA SER A 234 19.52 -7.65 -7.97
C SER A 234 18.26 -7.66 -8.85
N HIS A 235 17.32 -6.77 -8.57
CA HIS A 235 15.99 -6.72 -9.16
C HIS A 235 15.17 -8.01 -8.98
N LEU A 236 15.45 -8.79 -7.95
CA LEU A 236 14.62 -9.88 -7.46
C LEU A 236 13.92 -9.39 -6.18
N PHE A 237 12.66 -9.75 -6.00
CA PHE A 237 11.96 -9.53 -4.73
C PHE A 237 11.65 -10.90 -4.14
N ASP A 238 12.23 -11.18 -2.98
CA ASP A 238 12.05 -12.45 -2.28
C ASP A 238 10.99 -12.29 -1.19
N GLU A 239 9.74 -12.53 -1.58
CA GLU A 239 8.55 -12.42 -0.73
C GLU A 239 8.70 -13.22 0.57
N GLY A 240 9.26 -14.44 0.50
CA GLY A 240 9.50 -15.28 1.67
C GLY A 240 10.53 -14.70 2.65
N SER A 241 11.55 -13.97 2.17
CA SER A 241 12.42 -13.20 3.06
C SER A 241 11.65 -12.07 3.75
N TRP A 242 10.86 -11.28 3.01
CA TRP A 242 10.10 -10.15 3.56
C TRP A 242 9.02 -10.57 4.55
N ASP A 243 8.40 -11.73 4.36
CA ASP A 243 7.39 -12.27 5.28
C ASP A 243 7.95 -12.48 6.70
N THR A 244 9.24 -12.81 6.84
CA THR A 244 9.91 -12.96 8.15
C THR A 244 9.99 -11.66 8.95
N LEU A 245 9.82 -10.51 8.30
CA LEU A 245 9.92 -9.19 8.92
C LEU A 245 8.60 -8.70 9.51
N TYR A 246 7.44 -9.14 9.01
CA TYR A 246 6.14 -8.69 9.54
C TYR A 246 5.92 -9.00 11.03
N PRO A 247 6.29 -10.17 11.57
CA PRO A 247 6.21 -10.43 13.02
C PRO A 247 7.10 -9.48 13.84
N LEU A 248 8.26 -9.08 13.30
CA LEU A 248 9.18 -8.15 13.97
C LEU A 248 8.63 -6.71 13.95
N LEU A 249 8.08 -6.27 12.82
CA LEU A 249 7.36 -5.00 12.69
C LEU A 249 6.18 -4.93 13.66
N ALA A 250 5.37 -6.00 13.74
CA ALA A 250 4.25 -6.10 14.66
C ALA A 250 4.70 -6.05 16.13
N LEU A 251 5.73 -6.81 16.50
CA LEU A 251 6.31 -6.79 17.85
C LEU A 251 6.81 -5.39 18.24
N CYS A 252 7.55 -4.72 17.35
CA CYS A 252 8.02 -3.36 17.61
C CYS A 252 6.86 -2.38 17.75
N GLN A 253 5.86 -2.44 16.86
CA GLN A 253 4.67 -1.59 16.94
C GLN A 253 3.90 -1.80 18.25
N THR A 254 3.77 -3.04 18.72
CA THR A 254 3.16 -3.37 20.01
C THR A 254 4.00 -2.79 21.17
N ARG A 255 5.32 -2.95 21.16
CA ARG A 255 6.22 -2.39 22.20
C ARG A 255 6.18 -0.86 22.27
N TRP A 256 6.01 -0.17 21.15
CA TRP A 256 5.81 1.29 21.13
C TRP A 256 4.42 1.69 21.64
N ALA A 257 3.36 0.91 21.34
CA ALA A 257 2.01 1.17 21.83
C ALA A 257 1.82 0.84 23.33
N GLU A 258 2.43 -0.25 23.82
CA GLU A 258 2.40 -0.68 25.23
C GLU A 258 2.96 0.38 26.19
N ALA A 259 3.88 1.22 25.72
CA ALA A 259 4.49 2.27 26.54
C ALA A 259 3.50 3.37 26.96
N MET A 260 2.25 3.37 26.44
CA MET A 260 1.16 4.29 26.81
C MET A 260 1.55 5.77 26.69
N THR A 261 2.52 6.09 25.82
CA THR A 261 3.09 7.42 25.73
C THR A 261 2.19 8.37 24.94
N GLU A 262 1.77 9.45 25.58
CA GLU A 262 1.04 10.54 24.90
C GLU A 262 1.92 11.28 23.89
N SER A 263 3.25 11.17 24.06
CA SER A 263 4.33 11.62 23.18
C SER A 263 4.01 11.50 21.68
N ALA A 264 4.05 12.64 20.99
CA ALA A 264 3.92 12.67 19.54
C ALA A 264 5.13 12.02 18.82
N MET A 265 6.32 11.96 19.45
CA MET A 265 7.48 11.24 18.91
C MET A 265 7.24 9.73 18.86
N ASP A 266 6.73 9.14 19.94
CA ASP A 266 6.44 7.69 20.02
C ASP A 266 5.34 7.30 19.01
N LYS A 267 4.29 8.13 18.90
CA LYS A 267 3.24 7.98 17.88
C LYS A 267 3.81 8.08 16.46
N ALA A 268 4.75 8.99 16.20
CA ALA A 268 5.42 9.09 14.91
C ALA A 268 6.23 7.84 14.54
N PHE A 269 6.83 7.13 15.51
CA PHE A 269 7.46 5.83 15.25
C PHE A 269 6.46 4.71 14.93
N ILE A 270 5.26 4.73 15.51
CA ILE A 270 4.15 3.85 15.08
C ILE A 270 3.73 4.18 13.64
N GLY A 271 3.69 5.47 13.27
CA GLY A 271 3.48 5.93 11.90
C GLY A 271 4.57 5.45 10.93
N LEU A 272 5.84 5.56 11.31
CA LEU A 272 7.00 5.05 10.56
C LEU A 272 6.91 3.54 10.32
N LEU A 273 6.60 2.75 11.34
CA LEU A 273 6.45 1.29 11.21
C LEU A 273 5.29 0.91 10.26
N ALA A 274 4.18 1.65 10.31
CA ALA A 274 3.08 1.49 9.36
C ALA A 274 3.50 1.88 7.93
N MET A 275 4.28 2.95 7.77
CA MET A 275 4.84 3.39 6.48
C MET A 275 5.77 2.32 5.89
N ILE A 276 6.71 1.79 6.68
CA ILE A 276 7.61 0.70 6.28
C ILE A 276 6.80 -0.50 5.78
N ARG A 277 5.79 -0.94 6.53
CA ARG A 277 4.90 -2.05 6.12
C ARG A 277 4.18 -1.76 4.80
N GLY A 278 3.63 -0.56 4.64
CA GLY A 278 2.94 -0.13 3.41
C GLY A 278 3.86 -0.14 2.19
N TYR A 279 5.08 0.40 2.30
CA TYR A 279 6.06 0.40 1.22
C TYR A 279 6.59 -1.01 0.88
N ILE A 280 6.80 -1.90 1.87
CA ILE A 280 7.18 -3.30 1.62
C ILE A 280 6.09 -4.01 0.80
N LYS A 281 4.81 -3.88 1.20
CA LYS A 281 3.68 -4.50 0.49
C LYS A 281 3.47 -3.92 -0.89
N ALA A 282 3.56 -2.59 -1.04
CA ALA A 282 3.44 -1.96 -2.36
C ALA A 282 4.57 -2.42 -3.30
N ARG A 283 5.80 -2.57 -2.78
CA ARG A 283 6.92 -3.16 -3.53
C ARG A 283 6.63 -4.62 -3.92
N ALA A 284 6.11 -5.44 -3.01
CA ALA A 284 5.69 -6.83 -3.31
C ALA A 284 4.69 -6.88 -4.46
N VAL A 285 3.60 -6.12 -4.37
CA VAL A 285 2.55 -6.03 -5.41
C VAL A 285 3.14 -5.58 -6.75
N VAL A 286 3.99 -4.55 -6.76
CA VAL A 286 4.62 -4.07 -8.01
C VAL A 286 5.57 -5.10 -8.61
N TYR A 287 6.37 -5.81 -7.81
CA TYR A 287 7.25 -6.87 -8.33
C TYR A 287 6.45 -8.07 -8.85
N ARG A 288 5.41 -8.50 -8.12
CA ARG A 288 4.46 -9.56 -8.54
C ARG A 288 3.81 -9.21 -9.89
N ASN A 289 3.46 -7.94 -10.10
CA ASN A 289 2.91 -7.42 -11.36
C ASN A 289 3.95 -7.25 -12.48
N ARG A 290 5.19 -6.88 -12.19
CA ARG A 290 6.24 -6.60 -13.19
C ARG A 290 7.05 -7.84 -13.62
N ARG A 291 7.25 -8.83 -12.74
CA ARG A 291 8.33 -9.85 -12.84
C ARG A 291 7.87 -11.29 -12.58
N GLY A 292 6.63 -11.63 -12.90
CA GLY A 292 6.17 -13.02 -12.91
C GLY A 292 6.93 -13.87 -13.95
N HIS A 293 8.09 -14.43 -13.59
CA HIS A 293 8.91 -15.26 -14.50
C HIS A 293 8.19 -16.51 -15.04
N LYS A 294 7.05 -16.88 -14.44
CA LYS A 294 6.19 -18.03 -14.83
C LYS A 294 4.75 -17.64 -15.20
N LYS A 295 4.31 -16.41 -14.92
CA LYS A 295 2.93 -15.93 -15.15
C LYS A 295 3.01 -14.52 -15.76
N PRO A 296 2.33 -14.21 -16.87
CA PRO A 296 2.23 -12.83 -17.34
C PRO A 296 1.68 -11.92 -16.22
N GLY A 297 2.22 -10.69 -16.14
CA GLY A 297 1.84 -9.73 -15.10
C GLY A 297 0.34 -9.46 -15.09
N LEU A 298 -0.24 -9.09 -13.93
CA LEU A 298 -1.70 -8.99 -13.77
C LEU A 298 -2.35 -8.20 -14.91
N LYS A 299 -1.80 -7.04 -15.27
CA LYS A 299 -2.36 -6.22 -16.36
C LYS A 299 -2.53 -7.02 -17.65
N VAL A 300 -1.52 -7.79 -18.06
CA VAL A 300 -1.58 -8.61 -19.29
C VAL A 300 -2.62 -9.72 -19.18
N ARG A 301 -2.80 -10.32 -17.99
CA ARG A 301 -3.86 -11.31 -17.75
C ARG A 301 -5.26 -10.70 -17.79
N VAL A 302 -5.43 -9.54 -17.17
CA VAL A 302 -6.70 -8.79 -17.17
C VAL A 302 -7.02 -8.27 -18.57
N ASP A 303 -6.05 -7.71 -19.30
CA ASP A 303 -6.22 -7.32 -20.71
C ASP A 303 -6.65 -8.52 -21.57
N ALA A 304 -5.98 -9.67 -21.44
CA ALA A 304 -6.32 -10.90 -22.17
C ALA A 304 -7.70 -11.46 -21.78
N MET A 305 -8.10 -11.34 -20.52
CA MET A 305 -9.45 -11.68 -20.05
C MET A 305 -10.50 -10.76 -20.68
N PHE A 306 -10.24 -9.45 -20.76
CA PHE A 306 -11.11 -8.49 -21.44
C PHE A 306 -11.27 -8.82 -22.93
N THR A 307 -10.17 -9.10 -23.64
CA THR A 307 -10.23 -9.55 -25.04
C THR A 307 -11.00 -10.86 -25.18
N SER A 308 -10.75 -11.85 -24.32
CA SER A 308 -11.47 -13.14 -24.33
C SER A 308 -12.98 -12.98 -24.08
N MET A 309 -13.36 -12.05 -23.19
CA MET A 309 -14.77 -11.70 -22.97
C MET A 309 -15.38 -11.03 -24.20
N GLN A 310 -14.69 -10.06 -24.81
CA GLN A 310 -15.14 -9.38 -26.03
C GLN A 310 -15.29 -10.36 -27.21
N ASP A 311 -14.37 -11.31 -27.37
CA ASP A 311 -14.45 -12.40 -28.36
C ASP A 311 -15.61 -13.37 -28.06
N SER A 312 -15.90 -13.63 -26.78
CA SER A 312 -17.04 -14.46 -26.35
C SER A 312 -18.37 -13.75 -26.66
N MET A 313 -18.50 -12.48 -26.26
CA MET A 313 -19.66 -11.62 -26.56
C MET A 313 -19.89 -11.46 -28.06
N THR A 314 -18.83 -11.25 -28.85
CA THR A 314 -18.92 -11.10 -30.31
C THR A 314 -19.38 -12.40 -30.98
N ARG A 315 -18.95 -13.56 -30.49
CA ARG A 315 -19.43 -14.86 -30.99
C ARG A 315 -20.88 -15.13 -30.61
N ALA A 316 -21.27 -14.85 -29.37
CA ALA A 316 -22.65 -14.96 -28.91
C ALA A 316 -23.59 -14.02 -29.69
N ALA A 317 -23.16 -12.79 -29.94
CA ALA A 317 -23.89 -11.81 -30.74
C ALA A 317 -24.14 -12.29 -32.18
N LYS A 318 -23.11 -12.82 -32.85
CA LYS A 318 -23.22 -13.37 -34.21
C LYS A 318 -24.16 -14.57 -34.27
N ALA A 319 -24.00 -15.54 -33.36
CA ALA A 319 -24.87 -16.71 -33.30
C ALA A 319 -26.35 -16.34 -33.05
N ALA A 320 -26.62 -15.34 -32.21
CA ALA A 320 -27.97 -14.83 -31.98
C ALA A 320 -28.55 -14.13 -33.21
N ALA A 321 -27.76 -13.28 -33.89
CA ALA A 321 -28.19 -12.61 -35.11
C ALA A 321 -28.45 -13.59 -36.27
N GLU A 322 -27.60 -14.61 -36.45
CA GLU A 322 -27.80 -15.69 -37.42
C GLU A 322 -29.07 -16.49 -37.11
N SER A 323 -29.35 -16.77 -35.83
CA SER A 323 -30.56 -17.47 -35.39
C SER A 323 -31.83 -16.64 -35.64
N ALA A 324 -31.79 -15.33 -35.38
CA ALA A 324 -32.88 -14.40 -35.67
C ALA A 324 -33.16 -14.30 -37.17
N GLN A 325 -32.11 -14.23 -38.00
CA GLN A 325 -32.23 -14.25 -39.46
C GLN A 325 -32.85 -15.56 -39.97
N GLN A 326 -32.45 -16.71 -39.43
CA GLN A 326 -33.07 -18.01 -39.77
C GLN A 326 -34.55 -18.05 -39.40
N ALA A 327 -34.94 -17.57 -38.22
CA ALA A 327 -36.34 -17.51 -37.78
C ALA A 327 -37.19 -16.54 -38.63
N SER A 328 -36.60 -15.46 -39.15
CA SER A 328 -37.27 -14.49 -40.04
C SER A 328 -37.45 -14.98 -41.48
N LYS A 329 -36.78 -16.06 -41.88
CA LYS A 329 -36.79 -16.55 -43.26
C LYS A 329 -38.12 -17.27 -43.52
N PRO A 330 -39.03 -16.74 -44.38
CA PRO A 330 -40.34 -17.34 -44.57
C PRO A 330 -40.20 -18.75 -45.14
N ALA A 331 -41.05 -19.67 -44.66
CA ALA A 331 -41.09 -21.06 -45.09
C ALA A 331 -41.68 -21.20 -46.52
N ASN A 332 -40.97 -20.67 -47.52
CA ASN A 332 -41.25 -20.86 -48.94
C ASN A 332 -40.93 -22.31 -49.34
N GLY A 333 -41.79 -23.24 -48.91
CA GLY A 333 -41.60 -24.68 -49.08
C GLY A 333 -42.73 -25.57 -48.54
N ALA A 334 -43.88 -25.00 -48.19
CA ALA A 334 -45.06 -25.79 -47.88
C ALA A 334 -45.79 -26.19 -49.17
N ASN A 335 -45.49 -27.39 -49.67
CA ASN A 335 -46.51 -28.13 -50.42
C ASN A 335 -47.72 -28.36 -49.48
N PRO A 336 -48.96 -28.09 -49.91
CA PRO A 336 -50.14 -28.34 -49.09
C PRO A 336 -50.43 -29.85 -49.01
N GLY A 337 -49.74 -30.54 -48.08
CA GLY A 337 -49.69 -32.00 -47.99
C GLY A 337 -50.06 -32.56 -46.62
N THR A 338 -51.37 -32.68 -46.36
CA THR A 338 -52.01 -33.44 -45.26
C THR A 338 -51.77 -33.00 -43.80
N PRO A 339 -52.81 -33.05 -42.93
CA PRO A 339 -52.66 -32.74 -41.50
C PRO A 339 -51.90 -33.84 -40.77
N GLN A 340 -50.88 -33.46 -40.01
CA GLN A 340 -50.09 -34.39 -39.20
C GLN A 340 -50.91 -34.86 -38.00
N MET A 341 -51.45 -36.07 -38.07
CA MET A 341 -52.21 -36.66 -36.96
C MET A 341 -51.33 -36.88 -35.73
N LEU A 342 -51.94 -36.68 -34.55
CA LEU A 342 -51.33 -36.88 -33.25
C LEU A 342 -50.77 -38.31 -33.11
N PRO A 343 -49.51 -38.50 -32.67
CA PRO A 343 -49.03 -39.83 -32.30
C PRO A 343 -49.68 -40.27 -30.98
N SER A 344 -50.53 -41.29 -31.05
CA SER A 344 -51.14 -41.93 -29.88
C SER A 344 -50.10 -42.62 -28.99
N PRO A 345 -50.26 -42.63 -27.65
CA PRO A 345 -49.35 -43.33 -26.74
C PRO A 345 -49.70 -44.83 -26.59
N ALA A 346 -48.72 -45.69 -26.87
CA ALA A 346 -48.68 -47.09 -26.44
C ALA A 346 -47.20 -47.44 -26.15
N SER A 347 -46.76 -47.78 -24.94
CA SER A 347 -47.11 -48.92 -24.05
C SER A 347 -46.41 -50.24 -24.43
N ILE A 348 -45.93 -50.97 -23.41
CA ILE A 348 -45.14 -52.25 -23.38
C ILE A 348 -43.61 -51.97 -23.32
N ALA A 349 -42.94 -52.03 -22.15
CA ALA A 349 -42.55 -53.18 -21.28
C ALA A 349 -41.44 -54.05 -21.93
N GLU A 350 -40.36 -54.50 -21.29
CA GLU A 350 -40.00 -54.85 -19.88
C GLU A 350 -38.54 -54.43 -19.53
N ALA A 351 -37.94 -54.56 -18.32
CA ALA A 351 -38.35 -54.67 -16.90
C ALA A 351 -37.07 -54.65 -16.00
N LYS A 352 -37.20 -54.86 -14.66
CA LYS A 352 -36.15 -54.90 -13.59
C LYS A 352 -35.49 -53.53 -13.26
N SER A 353 -35.26 -53.13 -12.00
CA SER A 353 -35.67 -53.67 -10.68
C SER A 353 -35.47 -52.60 -9.58
N THR A 354 -36.36 -52.56 -8.56
CA THR A 354 -36.11 -52.16 -7.13
C THR A 354 -35.11 -51.01 -6.84
N ASN A 355 -35.49 -49.87 -6.25
CA ASN A 355 -35.95 -49.80 -4.84
C ASN A 355 -36.56 -48.44 -4.40
N SER A 356 -37.52 -48.52 -3.46
CA SER A 356 -37.85 -47.58 -2.37
C SER A 356 -38.36 -46.15 -2.63
N THR A 357 -39.67 -46.01 -2.40
CA THR A 357 -40.53 -44.84 -2.09
C THR A 357 -40.43 -44.42 -0.59
N PRO A 358 -41.29 -43.52 -0.03
CA PRO A 358 -41.60 -42.12 -0.40
C PRO A 358 -41.76 -41.17 0.84
N THR A 359 -42.19 -39.91 0.62
CA THR A 359 -43.33 -39.17 1.26
C THR A 359 -43.14 -37.64 1.11
N GLY A 360 -44.14 -36.81 0.82
CA GLY A 360 -45.53 -37.03 0.38
C GLY A 360 -46.37 -35.74 0.45
N HIS A 361 -47.42 -35.61 -0.40
CA HIS A 361 -48.65 -34.78 -0.28
C HIS A 361 -48.55 -33.25 0.04
N ASP A 362 -49.50 -32.36 -0.29
CA ASP A 362 -50.89 -32.42 -0.81
C ASP A 362 -51.16 -31.16 -1.69
N SER A 363 -51.78 -31.26 -2.87
CA SER A 363 -53.24 -31.17 -3.17
C SER A 363 -53.87 -29.76 -3.18
N ALA A 364 -54.27 -29.32 -4.39
CA ALA A 364 -55.54 -28.61 -4.67
C ALA A 364 -55.75 -28.47 -6.21
N THR A 365 -56.88 -28.95 -6.72
CA THR A 365 -57.29 -28.89 -8.14
C THR A 365 -58.28 -27.72 -8.41
N PRO A 366 -58.73 -27.46 -9.66
CA PRO A 366 -58.98 -26.08 -10.13
C PRO A 366 -60.45 -25.65 -10.01
N ASN A 367 -60.73 -24.41 -10.43
CA ASN A 367 -62.02 -24.09 -11.01
C ASN A 367 -61.90 -23.15 -12.22
N ALA A 368 -62.79 -23.28 -13.19
CA ALA A 368 -62.79 -22.55 -14.45
C ALA A 368 -64.09 -21.76 -14.63
N ALA A 369 -63.98 -20.50 -15.04
CA ALA A 369 -65.09 -19.71 -15.59
C ALA A 369 -64.53 -18.59 -16.48
N LEU A 370 -64.93 -18.57 -17.76
CA LEU A 370 -64.81 -17.39 -18.63
C LEU A 370 -65.84 -16.33 -18.20
N PRO A 371 -65.64 -15.05 -18.60
CA PRO A 371 -66.31 -14.56 -19.81
C PRO A 371 -65.31 -13.99 -20.85
N PRO A 372 -65.74 -13.83 -22.13
CA PRO A 372 -64.93 -13.18 -23.16
C PRO A 372 -64.93 -11.66 -22.99
N SER A 373 -63.85 -11.01 -23.39
CA SER A 373 -63.80 -9.55 -23.61
C SER A 373 -63.04 -9.26 -24.90
N GLU A 374 -63.50 -8.24 -25.60
CA GLU A 374 -63.25 -7.98 -27.02
C GLU A 374 -61.82 -7.44 -27.29
N GLU A 375 -61.38 -7.59 -28.55
CA GLU A 375 -60.17 -6.93 -29.05
C GLU A 375 -60.28 -5.41 -28.90
N PRO A 376 -59.13 -4.75 -28.66
CA PRO A 376 -58.84 -3.62 -29.54
C PRO A 376 -57.46 -3.74 -30.20
N ALA A 377 -57.50 -3.62 -31.53
CA ALA A 377 -56.50 -3.01 -32.41
C ALA A 377 -55.03 -3.05 -31.96
N SER A 378 -54.29 -3.93 -32.65
CA SER A 378 -52.86 -3.80 -33.00
C SER A 378 -52.27 -2.39 -32.81
N SER A 379 -51.69 -2.16 -31.63
CA SER A 379 -50.65 -1.15 -31.47
C SER A 379 -49.31 -1.85 -31.73
N VAL A 380 -48.59 -1.39 -32.75
CA VAL A 380 -47.25 -1.90 -33.06
C VAL A 380 -46.41 -1.78 -31.77
N PRO A 381 -45.82 -2.87 -31.26
CA PRO A 381 -45.04 -2.80 -30.03
C PRO A 381 -43.82 -1.91 -30.29
N THR A 382 -43.90 -0.67 -29.80
CA THR A 382 -42.77 0.26 -29.81
C THR A 382 -41.68 -0.37 -28.96
N VAL A 383 -40.69 -0.97 -29.63
CA VAL A 383 -39.62 -1.73 -28.99
C VAL A 383 -38.93 -0.82 -27.98
N SER A 384 -39.15 -1.09 -26.69
CA SER A 384 -38.45 -0.38 -25.62
C SER A 384 -36.95 -0.50 -25.88
N VAL A 385 -36.34 0.64 -26.17
CA VAL A 385 -34.88 0.77 -26.29
C VAL A 385 -34.33 0.60 -24.88
N LEU A 386 -34.15 -0.65 -24.48
CA LEU A 386 -33.37 -0.99 -23.30
C LEU A 386 -32.00 -0.32 -23.46
N GLU A 387 -31.66 0.57 -22.53
CA GLU A 387 -30.26 0.95 -22.33
C GLU A 387 -29.47 -0.34 -22.21
N SER A 388 -28.57 -0.57 -23.17
CA SER A 388 -27.82 -1.81 -23.24
C SER A 388 -27.01 -1.95 -21.95
N GLY A 389 -27.42 -2.87 -21.07
CA GLY A 389 -26.71 -3.15 -19.81
C GLY A 389 -25.30 -3.72 -20.00
N VAL A 390 -24.87 -3.89 -21.25
CA VAL A 390 -23.50 -4.22 -21.64
C VAL A 390 -22.62 -2.97 -21.48
N PRO A 391 -21.56 -3.02 -20.64
CA PRO A 391 -20.63 -1.90 -20.49
C PRO A 391 -20.04 -1.46 -21.83
N LEU A 392 -20.06 -0.15 -22.11
CA LEU A 392 -19.57 0.44 -23.36
C LEU A 392 -18.16 -0.04 -23.76
N ASN A 393 -17.29 -0.23 -22.78
CA ASN A 393 -15.90 -0.68 -22.95
C ASN A 393 -15.76 -2.13 -23.47
N LEU A 394 -16.86 -2.91 -23.50
CA LEU A 394 -16.90 -4.28 -24.01
C LEU A 394 -17.57 -4.37 -25.39
N LEU A 395 -18.16 -3.28 -25.89
CA LEU A 395 -18.76 -3.28 -27.22
C LEU A 395 -17.66 -3.36 -28.30
N PRO A 396 -17.87 -4.10 -29.40
CA PRO A 396 -16.97 -4.05 -30.55
C PRO A 396 -16.87 -2.62 -31.11
N GLU A 397 -15.67 -2.20 -31.49
CA GLU A 397 -15.48 -0.91 -32.17
C GLU A 397 -16.32 -0.85 -33.45
N GLY A 398 -17.11 0.22 -33.60
CA GLY A 398 -17.94 0.45 -34.79
C GLY A 398 -19.36 -0.15 -34.76
N HIS A 399 -19.85 -0.68 -33.62
CA HIS A 399 -21.26 -1.06 -33.52
C HIS A 399 -22.21 0.16 -33.48
N PRO A 400 -23.36 0.12 -34.20
CA PRO A 400 -24.35 1.20 -34.20
C PRO A 400 -25.08 1.29 -32.85
N PRO A 401 -25.68 2.45 -32.51
CA PRO A 401 -26.31 2.71 -31.20
C PRO A 401 -27.60 1.91 -30.92
N ARG A 402 -27.99 0.98 -31.79
CA ARG A 402 -29.12 0.07 -31.59
C ARG A 402 -28.67 -1.37 -31.82
N ILE A 403 -28.50 -2.09 -30.71
CA ILE A 403 -28.31 -3.54 -30.68
C ILE A 403 -29.68 -4.17 -30.50
N GLU A 404 -29.99 -5.23 -31.24
CA GLU A 404 -31.25 -5.97 -31.09
C GLU A 404 -31.33 -6.62 -29.70
N VAL A 405 -32.51 -6.67 -29.08
CA VAL A 405 -32.70 -7.18 -27.70
C VAL A 405 -32.25 -8.64 -27.56
N SER A 406 -32.43 -9.47 -28.59
CA SER A 406 -31.97 -10.85 -28.67
C SER A 406 -30.43 -10.94 -28.59
N VAL A 407 -29.75 -10.15 -29.41
CA VAL A 407 -28.29 -10.04 -29.49
C VAL A 407 -27.71 -9.47 -28.18
N ALA A 408 -28.32 -8.42 -27.64
CA ALA A 408 -27.91 -7.83 -26.36
C ALA A 408 -28.03 -8.83 -25.20
N ARG A 409 -29.10 -9.65 -25.17
CA ARG A 409 -29.25 -10.73 -24.19
C ARG A 409 -28.15 -11.78 -24.33
N ALA A 410 -27.88 -12.27 -25.55
CA ALA A 410 -26.83 -13.24 -25.80
C ALA A 410 -25.42 -12.72 -25.40
N MET A 411 -25.15 -11.42 -25.60
CA MET A 411 -23.94 -10.77 -25.12
C MET A 411 -23.86 -10.74 -23.58
N MET A 412 -24.96 -10.46 -22.87
CA MET A 412 -25.00 -10.49 -21.39
C MET A 412 -24.90 -11.91 -20.82
N GLU A 413 -25.34 -12.92 -21.56
CA GLU A 413 -25.23 -14.34 -21.19
C GLU A 413 -23.84 -14.92 -21.47
N ALA A 414 -23.01 -14.25 -22.27
CA ALA A 414 -21.63 -14.66 -22.51
C ALA A 414 -20.84 -14.80 -21.20
N ARG A 415 -20.08 -15.89 -21.10
CA ARG A 415 -19.18 -16.19 -19.97
C ARG A 415 -17.82 -16.58 -20.53
N ILE A 416 -16.80 -16.49 -19.67
CA ILE A 416 -15.49 -17.07 -19.88
C ILE A 416 -15.11 -17.87 -18.62
N PRO A 417 -14.47 -19.05 -18.76
CA PRO A 417 -13.99 -19.78 -17.60
C PRO A 417 -12.79 -19.05 -16.98
N LEU A 418 -12.80 -18.89 -15.66
CA LEU A 418 -11.66 -18.40 -14.88
C LEU A 418 -11.09 -19.55 -14.06
N ALA A 419 -9.76 -19.66 -13.99
CA ALA A 419 -9.15 -20.67 -13.14
C ALA A 419 -9.29 -20.27 -11.65
N PRO A 420 -9.60 -21.20 -10.72
CA PRO A 420 -9.69 -20.89 -9.30
C PRO A 420 -8.43 -20.23 -8.72
N SER A 421 -7.26 -20.55 -9.29
CA SER A 421 -5.97 -19.95 -8.93
C SER A 421 -5.82 -18.49 -9.36
N GLU A 422 -6.54 -18.03 -10.40
CA GLU A 422 -6.55 -16.62 -10.81
C GLU A 422 -7.43 -15.78 -9.88
N ILE A 423 -8.59 -16.33 -9.49
CA ILE A 423 -9.47 -15.73 -8.49
C ILE A 423 -8.73 -15.59 -7.14
N ALA A 424 -7.95 -16.61 -6.76
CA ALA A 424 -7.09 -16.55 -5.58
C ALA A 424 -5.97 -15.50 -5.71
N ASP A 425 -5.26 -15.44 -6.84
CA ASP A 425 -4.24 -14.41 -7.11
C ASP A 425 -4.84 -12.99 -6.97
N TRP A 426 -6.04 -12.74 -7.53
CA TRP A 426 -6.70 -11.43 -7.48
C TRP A 426 -7.18 -11.07 -6.09
N ARG A 427 -7.69 -12.05 -5.33
CA ARG A 427 -8.07 -11.84 -3.93
C ARG A 427 -6.87 -11.42 -3.10
N ILE A 428 -5.75 -12.15 -3.17
CA ILE A 428 -4.50 -11.82 -2.48
C ILE A 428 -4.05 -10.40 -2.84
N GLN A 429 -4.10 -10.03 -4.12
CA GLN A 429 -3.72 -8.69 -4.55
C GLN A 429 -4.68 -7.59 -4.08
N THR A 430 -5.98 -7.89 -3.96
CA THR A 430 -6.98 -6.94 -3.44
C THR A 430 -6.80 -6.76 -1.93
N ASP A 431 -6.59 -7.85 -1.20
CA ASP A 431 -6.30 -7.86 0.24
C ASP A 431 -4.99 -7.11 0.54
N ASP A 432 -3.95 -7.29 -0.28
CA ASP A 432 -2.70 -6.49 -0.21
C ASP A 432 -2.94 -5.00 -0.45
N LEU A 433 -3.71 -4.62 -1.47
CA LEU A 433 -4.02 -3.22 -1.76
C LEU A 433 -4.82 -2.56 -0.63
N HIS A 434 -5.72 -3.30 0.01
CA HIS A 434 -6.47 -2.82 1.18
C HIS A 434 -5.55 -2.62 2.40
N ASP A 435 -4.64 -3.58 2.68
CA ASP A 435 -3.65 -3.43 3.76
C ASP A 435 -2.66 -2.29 3.49
N ILE A 436 -2.24 -2.07 2.24
CA ILE A 436 -1.43 -0.90 1.85
C ILE A 436 -2.20 0.40 2.13
N ALA A 437 -3.45 0.52 1.68
CA ALA A 437 -4.26 1.73 1.90
C ALA A 437 -4.46 2.02 3.39
N HIS A 438 -4.82 1.00 4.19
CA HIS A 438 -5.01 1.12 5.62
C HIS A 438 -3.71 1.47 6.37
N THR A 439 -2.58 0.82 6.03
CA THR A 439 -1.29 1.10 6.67
C THR A 439 -0.73 2.47 6.30
N MET A 440 -0.92 2.93 5.07
CA MET A 440 -0.53 4.28 4.65
C MET A 440 -1.41 5.37 5.28
N GLN A 441 -2.73 5.18 5.35
CA GLN A 441 -3.63 6.10 6.08
C GLN A 441 -3.24 6.21 7.57
N LYS A 442 -2.90 5.08 8.20
CA LYS A 442 -2.37 5.06 9.57
C LYS A 442 -1.02 5.76 9.68
N ALA A 443 -0.14 5.61 8.68
CA ALA A 443 1.14 6.30 8.64
C ALA A 443 0.95 7.83 8.58
N GLU A 444 0.15 8.33 7.64
CA GLU A 444 -0.08 9.77 7.42
C GLU A 444 -0.70 10.48 8.61
N THR A 445 -1.60 9.81 9.34
CA THR A 445 -2.23 10.36 10.56
C THR A 445 -1.26 10.49 11.73
N LEU A 446 -0.22 9.64 11.80
CA LEU A 446 0.73 9.58 12.91
C LEU A 446 2.11 10.20 12.59
N LEU A 447 2.49 10.26 11.32
CA LEU A 447 3.76 10.76 10.81
C LEU A 447 3.53 11.58 9.53
N ASN A 448 3.64 12.90 9.66
CA ASN A 448 3.51 13.87 8.58
C ASN A 448 4.46 15.06 8.81
N LEU A 449 4.61 15.92 7.80
CA LEU A 449 5.53 17.07 7.84
C LEU A 449 5.30 18.00 9.06
N PRO A 450 4.07 18.37 9.46
CA PRO A 450 3.82 19.12 10.70
C PRO A 450 4.28 18.41 11.98
N ILE A 451 4.13 17.08 12.07
CA ILE A 451 4.62 16.29 13.21
C ILE A 451 6.14 16.27 13.23
N LEU A 452 6.80 16.08 12.07
CA LEU A 452 8.25 16.18 11.95
C LEU A 452 8.77 17.56 12.36
N ALA A 453 8.20 18.65 11.83
CA ALA A 453 8.63 20.01 12.13
C ALA A 453 8.64 20.34 13.63
N ARG A 454 7.67 19.80 14.38
CA ARG A 454 7.52 20.03 15.82
C ARG A 454 8.37 19.11 16.70
N ASN A 455 8.58 17.86 16.28
CA ASN A 455 9.14 16.81 17.14
C ASN A 455 10.54 16.33 16.72
N PHE A 456 10.87 16.51 15.44
CA PHE A 456 12.11 16.10 14.78
C PHE A 456 12.63 17.24 13.86
N PRO A 457 12.86 18.46 14.38
CA PRO A 457 13.21 19.63 13.57
C PRO A 457 14.49 19.46 12.72
N ARG A 458 15.51 18.71 13.18
CA ARG A 458 16.71 18.43 12.37
C ARG A 458 16.35 17.53 11.18
N THR A 459 15.59 16.47 11.43
CA THR A 459 15.08 15.58 10.38
C THR A 459 14.17 16.31 9.39
N PHE A 460 13.28 17.18 9.87
CA PHE A 460 12.42 18.02 9.04
C PHE A 460 13.21 18.97 8.13
N THR A 461 14.27 19.59 8.66
CA THR A 461 15.16 20.47 7.89
C THR A 461 15.87 19.68 6.77
N ARG A 462 16.37 18.48 7.09
CA ARG A 462 16.94 17.55 6.09
C ARG A 462 15.94 17.14 5.01
N ALA A 463 14.68 16.90 5.39
CA ALA A 463 13.61 16.47 4.49
C ALA A 463 13.10 17.58 3.56
N THR A 464 13.17 18.85 3.98
CA THR A 464 12.58 20.00 3.26
C THR A 464 13.58 20.77 2.40
N GLN A 465 14.87 20.72 2.72
CA GLN A 465 15.94 21.44 1.99
C GLN A 465 16.69 20.57 0.96
N THR A 466 16.17 19.36 0.70
CA THR A 466 16.73 18.35 -0.19
C THR A 466 16.69 18.73 -1.67
N CYS A 467 17.72 18.35 -2.42
CA CYS A 467 17.77 18.39 -3.88
C CYS A 467 17.58 16.99 -4.51
N LEU A 468 17.39 15.95 -3.70
CA LEU A 468 17.16 14.58 -4.13
C LEU A 468 15.80 14.45 -4.81
N LEU A 469 15.74 13.69 -5.90
CA LEU A 469 14.50 13.34 -6.58
C LEU A 469 13.94 12.01 -6.05
N PRO A 470 12.62 11.74 -6.19
CA PRO A 470 12.04 10.46 -5.80
C PRO A 470 12.77 9.25 -6.40
N GLY A 471 13.25 9.40 -7.64
CA GLY A 471 13.98 8.37 -8.37
C GLY A 471 15.43 8.17 -7.95
N ASP A 472 16.06 9.10 -7.23
CA ASP A 472 17.47 9.04 -6.83
C ASP A 472 17.72 8.05 -5.66
N GLU A 473 16.85 7.07 -5.46
CA GLU A 473 16.84 6.13 -4.32
C GLU A 473 18.15 5.32 -4.20
N TRP A 474 18.99 5.26 -5.25
CA TRP A 474 20.32 4.66 -5.19
C TRP A 474 21.37 5.53 -4.46
N GLU A 475 21.05 6.78 -4.13
CA GLU A 475 21.93 7.71 -3.38
C GLU A 475 21.78 7.57 -1.86
N VAL A 476 20.86 6.72 -1.37
CA VAL A 476 20.68 6.43 0.06
C VAL A 476 21.98 5.91 0.67
N GLU A 477 22.49 6.64 1.65
CA GLU A 477 23.65 6.27 2.48
C GLU A 477 23.18 6.11 3.92
N PHE A 478 23.01 4.87 4.38
CA PHE A 478 22.36 4.57 5.65
C PHE A 478 23.08 5.13 6.89
N ASP A 479 24.40 5.24 6.82
CA ASP A 479 25.23 5.79 7.91
C ASP A 479 25.37 7.33 7.83
N ASP A 480 24.71 7.99 6.87
CA ASP A 480 24.78 9.45 6.71
C ASP A 480 23.81 10.19 7.64
N ASN A 481 24.38 10.68 8.74
CA ASN A 481 23.68 11.44 9.77
C ASN A 481 23.36 12.90 9.37
N ASP A 482 23.97 13.43 8.30
CA ASP A 482 23.98 14.87 8.01
C ASP A 482 23.60 15.26 6.57
N GLY A 483 23.62 14.30 5.64
CA GLY A 483 23.24 14.56 4.24
C GLY A 483 21.75 14.84 4.02
N GLU A 484 21.43 15.22 2.79
CA GLU A 484 20.04 15.45 2.35
C GLU A 484 19.14 14.22 2.57
N LEU A 485 17.85 14.46 2.82
CA LEU A 485 16.85 13.42 3.04
C LEU A 485 15.65 13.68 2.12
N PHE A 486 15.14 12.66 1.43
CA PHE A 486 13.92 12.80 0.64
C PHE A 486 12.68 12.40 1.48
N TRP A 487 11.63 13.23 1.47
CA TRP A 487 10.35 12.89 2.11
C TRP A 487 9.55 11.92 1.23
N PRO A 488 9.24 10.68 1.68
CA PRO A 488 8.54 9.69 0.86
C PRO A 488 7.10 10.13 0.50
N THR A 489 6.80 10.30 -0.79
CA THR A 489 5.52 10.86 -1.26
C THR A 489 4.46 9.83 -1.62
N SER A 490 4.84 8.68 -2.18
CA SER A 490 3.90 7.62 -2.58
C SER A 490 4.60 6.28 -2.71
N CYS A 491 3.99 5.24 -2.14
CA CYS A 491 4.44 3.86 -2.31
C CYS A 491 3.94 3.19 -3.60
N ALA A 492 3.06 3.84 -4.39
CA ALA A 492 2.34 3.23 -5.51
C ALA A 492 3.26 2.71 -6.64
N THR A 493 4.50 3.21 -6.74
CA THR A 493 5.50 2.74 -7.70
C THR A 493 6.30 1.52 -7.22
N GLY A 494 6.18 1.14 -5.95
CA GLY A 494 7.04 0.15 -5.29
C GLY A 494 8.46 0.64 -4.97
N GLU A 495 8.73 1.91 -5.22
CA GLU A 495 10.00 2.61 -5.00
C GLU A 495 9.89 3.52 -3.75
N GLY A 496 11.01 4.05 -3.27
CA GLY A 496 11.08 4.96 -2.12
C GLY A 496 11.18 4.31 -0.73
N LEU A 497 11.28 2.99 -0.63
CA LEU A 497 11.49 2.29 0.64
C LEU A 497 12.83 2.68 1.30
N GLY A 498 13.89 2.90 0.50
CA GLY A 498 15.17 3.41 0.99
C GLY A 498 15.05 4.80 1.61
N TRP A 499 14.18 5.67 1.08
CA TRP A 499 13.88 6.98 1.68
C TRP A 499 13.13 6.86 3.00
N VAL A 500 12.15 5.95 3.11
CA VAL A 500 11.46 5.67 4.38
C VAL A 500 12.45 5.20 5.46
N VAL A 501 13.41 4.35 5.08
CA VAL A 501 14.45 3.85 5.98
C VAL A 501 15.39 4.97 6.43
N LEU A 502 15.88 5.81 5.52
CA LEU A 502 16.77 6.93 5.86
C LEU A 502 16.06 7.99 6.72
N LEU A 503 14.78 8.26 6.44
CA LEU A 503 13.92 9.08 7.29
C LEU A 503 13.81 8.48 8.70
N GLY A 504 13.56 7.17 8.79
CA GLY A 504 13.49 6.47 10.06
C GLY A 504 14.79 6.54 10.87
N ARG A 505 15.95 6.39 10.19
CA ARG A 505 17.28 6.51 10.81
C ARG A 505 17.54 7.93 11.33
N ALA A 506 17.19 8.95 10.56
CA ALA A 506 17.30 10.36 10.98
C ALA A 506 16.42 10.66 12.20
N MET A 507 15.13 10.27 12.16
CA MET A 507 14.21 10.39 13.31
C MET A 507 14.74 9.67 14.55
N LEU A 508 15.28 8.46 14.37
CA LEU A 508 15.82 7.66 15.47
C LEU A 508 17.02 8.34 16.12
N ASN A 509 17.99 8.81 15.34
CA ASN A 509 19.20 9.47 15.87
C ASN A 509 18.86 10.76 16.63
N GLU A 510 17.92 11.54 16.10
CA GLU A 510 17.44 12.77 16.75
C GLU A 510 16.70 12.49 18.07
N PHE A 511 15.87 11.43 18.13
CA PHE A 511 15.19 11.01 19.35
C PHE A 511 16.12 10.37 20.38
N ALA A 512 16.97 9.45 19.94
CA ALA A 512 17.74 8.54 20.80
C ALA A 512 18.91 9.24 21.51
N SER A 513 19.41 10.34 20.94
CA SER A 513 20.39 11.22 21.60
C SER A 513 19.95 11.67 22.99
N LYS A 514 18.64 11.95 23.18
CA LYS A 514 18.02 12.37 24.45
C LYS A 514 18.09 11.30 25.55
N TYR A 515 18.31 10.04 25.19
CA TYR A 515 18.39 8.90 26.08
C TYR A 515 19.80 8.33 26.21
N GLY A 516 20.81 9.01 25.65
CA GLY A 516 22.20 8.55 25.67
C GLY A 516 22.44 7.24 24.90
N TYR A 517 21.64 6.97 23.86
CA TYR A 517 21.84 5.81 22.99
C TYR A 517 23.09 6.00 22.12
N VAL A 518 23.99 5.01 22.13
CA VAL A 518 25.27 5.04 21.37
C VAL A 518 25.30 4.03 20.21
N GLY A 519 24.15 3.51 19.77
CA GLY A 519 24.11 2.60 18.64
C GLY A 519 24.75 1.24 18.94
N LEU A 520 25.61 0.79 18.02
CA LEU A 520 26.27 -0.52 18.06
C LEU A 520 27.23 -0.69 19.25
N ASP A 521 27.92 0.37 19.65
CA ASP A 521 28.90 0.32 20.75
C ASP A 521 28.24 0.03 22.11
N GLY A 522 26.93 0.28 22.19
CA GLY A 522 26.09 -0.03 23.34
C GLY A 522 25.36 -1.36 23.23
N CYS A 523 25.54 -2.16 22.18
CA CYS A 523 24.84 -3.44 22.05
C CYS A 523 25.35 -4.48 23.03
N ILE A 524 24.43 -5.27 23.61
CA ILE A 524 24.79 -6.48 24.35
C ILE A 524 25.29 -7.51 23.33
N PRO A 525 26.54 -8.01 23.44
CA PRO A 525 27.08 -8.97 22.50
C PRO A 525 26.28 -10.28 22.55
N LYS A 526 26.14 -10.93 21.39
CA LYS A 526 25.64 -12.30 21.33
C LYS A 526 26.73 -13.22 21.92
N PRO A 527 26.41 -14.13 22.86
CA PRO A 527 27.37 -15.13 23.31
C PRO A 527 27.84 -15.95 22.10
N PRO A 528 29.12 -16.35 22.07
CA PRO A 528 29.62 -17.21 21.00
C PRO A 528 28.76 -18.48 20.93
N PRO A 529 28.55 -19.06 19.72
CA PRO A 529 27.96 -20.39 19.64
C PRO A 529 28.80 -21.33 20.51
N PRO A 530 28.20 -22.29 21.23
CA PRO A 530 28.97 -23.22 22.04
C PRO A 530 29.96 -23.92 21.11
N THR A 531 31.24 -23.66 21.30
CA THR A 531 32.33 -24.31 20.54
C THR A 531 32.07 -25.79 20.67
N ALA A 532 31.75 -26.45 19.55
CA ALA A 532 31.33 -27.85 19.57
C ALA A 532 32.40 -28.64 20.33
N ALA A 533 32.02 -29.17 21.50
CA ALA A 533 32.97 -29.82 22.38
C ALA A 533 33.74 -30.85 21.56
N PRO A 534 35.09 -30.84 21.60
CA PRO A 534 35.90 -31.61 20.67
C PRO A 534 35.40 -33.05 20.70
N SER A 535 34.86 -33.51 19.57
CA SER A 535 34.19 -34.80 19.50
C SER A 535 35.15 -35.85 20.01
N THR A 536 34.87 -36.38 21.21
CA THR A 536 35.60 -37.50 21.78
C THR A 536 35.25 -38.70 20.92
N ALA A 537 36.00 -38.86 19.83
CA ALA A 537 35.88 -40.00 18.94
C ALA A 537 35.96 -41.27 19.81
N PRO A 538 34.98 -42.18 19.72
CA PRO A 538 35.08 -43.45 20.41
C PRO A 538 36.34 -44.17 19.92
N ARG A 539 37.16 -44.61 20.89
CA ARG A 539 38.34 -45.43 20.65
C ARG A 539 37.95 -46.87 20.32
#